data_AF-N0BC66-F1
#
_entry.id   AF-N0BC66-F1
#
_cell.length_a   1.000
_cell.length_b   1.000
_cell.length_c   1.000
_cell.angle_alpha   90.00
_cell.angle_beta   90.00
_cell.angle_gamma   90.00
#
_symmetry.space_group_name_H-M   'P 1'
#
loop_
_entity.id
_entity.type
_entity.pdbx_description
1 polymer ?
#
loop_
_entity_poly.entity_id
_entity_poly.type
_entity_poly.pdbx_seq_one_letter_code
_entity_poly.pdbx_strand_id
1 'polypeptide(L)'
;MVLDITWMEIAGQTIKIDALVYFLWAIWVGWIFSTVGAFGGIMAGVGHISILGIGKYGTSLKGTPIKIGMYNDAGKYITDHIRFSNTLMTWLNSLSSTINWYTQKRLVWPAAIAMGLGMVLGAQVAVWGTGGKLGVALYKGLFGLATWAVSIYMFYQVTPRAKASKSKGREAAKRFQQRVEELRKAGRLGELEGITNVKYSLDRVEFDFFGERFVAKNYLPFFYGLLIGFIAALIGVGGGFMIVPFFTALGWPMYITPAVSALTVFLNQCSALAGWFARGLVFPIGIVIAWAGILIGSYIGPRTQKYLPMDSLFILFGLLAFYVGTRYIAAGFFGIKLPP
;
A
#
# COMPACT_ATOMS: atom_id res chain seq x y z
N MET A 1 14.92 21.15 -17.17
CA MET A 1 14.98 20.17 -18.27
C MET A 1 13.70 19.35 -18.20
N VAL A 2 12.80 19.50 -19.17
CA VAL A 2 11.55 18.72 -19.23
C VAL A 2 11.84 17.48 -20.07
N LEU A 3 11.75 16.30 -19.45
CA LEU A 3 11.96 15.01 -20.13
C LEU A 3 10.59 14.36 -20.38
N ASP A 4 9.85 14.89 -21.35
CA ASP A 4 8.51 14.41 -21.67
C ASP A 4 8.56 13.02 -22.32
N ILE A 5 7.81 12.07 -21.76
CA ILE A 5 7.57 10.75 -22.34
C ILE A 5 6.08 10.54 -22.56
N THR A 6 5.74 9.76 -23.59
CA THR A 6 4.36 9.33 -23.83
C THR A 6 3.96 8.31 -22.78
N TRP A 7 2.92 8.63 -22.01
CA TRP A 7 2.32 7.74 -21.04
C TRP A 7 1.32 6.78 -21.69
N MET A 8 0.41 7.32 -22.50
CA MET A 8 -0.51 6.55 -23.34
C MET A 8 -1.08 7.41 -24.46
N GLU A 9 -1.60 6.75 -25.49
CA GLU A 9 -2.41 7.36 -26.53
C GLU A 9 -3.85 6.85 -26.41
N ILE A 10 -4.81 7.77 -26.34
CA ILE A 10 -6.21 7.42 -26.16
C ILE A 10 -7.12 8.49 -26.77
N ALA A 11 -8.15 8.04 -27.49
CA ALA A 11 -9.15 8.91 -28.12
C ALA A 11 -8.53 10.06 -28.96
N GLY A 12 -7.44 9.77 -29.69
CA GLY A 12 -6.72 10.75 -30.51
C GLY A 12 -5.88 11.76 -29.72
N GLN A 13 -5.73 11.59 -28.40
CA GLN A 13 -4.85 12.42 -27.57
C GLN A 13 -3.64 11.62 -27.08
N THR A 14 -2.47 12.25 -27.13
CA THR A 14 -1.24 11.75 -26.52
C THR A 14 -1.10 12.32 -25.11
N ILE A 15 -1.19 11.46 -24.10
CA ILE A 15 -0.95 11.84 -22.71
C ILE A 15 0.55 11.78 -22.47
N LYS A 16 1.16 12.91 -22.11
CA LYS A 16 2.59 13.01 -21.78
C LYS A 16 2.79 13.20 -20.28
N ILE A 17 3.89 12.68 -19.77
CA ILE A 17 4.35 12.91 -18.39
C ILE A 17 5.84 13.27 -18.40
N ASP A 18 6.27 14.06 -17.43
CA ASP A 18 7.69 14.34 -17.21
C ASP A 18 8.35 13.15 -16.47
N ALA A 19 9.30 12.49 -17.14
CA ALA A 19 9.99 11.32 -16.63
C ALA A 19 10.83 11.61 -15.37
N LEU A 20 11.48 12.78 -15.29
CA LEU A 20 12.30 13.15 -14.15
C LEU A 20 11.42 13.42 -12.92
N VAL A 21 10.33 14.17 -13.09
CA VAL A 21 9.34 14.39 -12.04
C VAL A 21 8.78 13.07 -11.55
N TYR A 22 8.43 12.16 -12.46
CA TYR A 22 7.89 10.87 -12.08
C TYR A 22 8.89 10.01 -11.31
N PHE A 23 10.15 9.98 -11.75
CA PHE A 23 11.23 9.26 -11.08
C PHE A 23 11.47 9.77 -9.65
N LEU A 24 11.64 11.10 -9.49
CA LEU A 24 11.88 11.72 -8.20
C LEU A 24 10.69 11.54 -7.25
N TRP A 25 9.48 11.67 -7.76
CA TRP A 25 8.26 11.42 -6.99
C TRP A 25 8.18 9.96 -6.53
N ALA A 26 8.54 9.01 -7.40
CA ALA A 26 8.54 7.60 -7.07
C ALA A 26 9.62 7.23 -6.03
N ILE A 27 10.79 7.89 -6.03
CA ILE A 27 11.78 7.77 -4.94
C ILE A 27 11.16 8.18 -3.62
N TRP A 28 10.51 9.34 -3.59
CA TRP A 28 9.87 9.83 -2.38
C TRP A 28 8.75 8.89 -1.91
N VAL A 29 7.94 8.37 -2.83
CA VAL A 29 6.90 7.37 -2.54
C VAL A 29 7.49 6.07 -1.96
N GLY A 30 8.55 5.51 -2.55
CA GLY A 30 9.24 4.32 -2.02
C GLY A 30 9.84 4.57 -0.64
N TRP A 31 10.38 5.76 -0.42
CA TRP A 31 10.88 6.18 0.88
C TRP A 31 9.77 6.22 1.94
N ILE A 32 8.58 6.75 1.62
CA ILE A 32 7.43 6.74 2.54
C ILE A 32 6.96 5.31 2.81
N PHE A 33 6.85 4.49 1.77
CA PHE A 33 6.40 3.10 1.88
C PHE A 33 7.24 2.31 2.90
N SER A 34 8.54 2.54 2.91
CA SER A 34 9.49 1.85 3.76
C SER A 34 9.66 2.47 5.15
N THR A 35 9.19 3.70 5.37
CA THR A 35 9.33 4.41 6.66
C THR A 35 8.01 4.48 7.45
N VAL A 36 6.94 4.96 6.83
CA VAL A 36 5.66 5.28 7.48
C VAL A 36 4.50 4.41 6.94
N GLY A 37 4.77 3.58 5.93
CA GLY A 37 3.86 2.56 5.46
C GLY A 37 2.85 3.09 4.44
N ALA A 38 1.55 2.87 4.68
CA ALA A 38 0.56 2.96 3.60
C ALA A 38 0.27 4.36 3.05
N PHE A 39 0.76 5.42 3.70
CA PHE A 39 0.75 6.75 3.10
C PHE A 39 1.53 6.80 1.78
N GLY A 40 2.51 5.92 1.58
CA GLY A 40 3.21 5.79 0.30
C GLY A 40 2.25 5.47 -0.85
N GLY A 41 1.25 4.61 -0.64
CA GLY A 41 0.27 4.30 -1.68
C GLY A 41 -0.68 5.47 -1.98
N ILE A 42 -1.00 6.28 -0.97
CA ILE A 42 -1.76 7.53 -1.17
C ILE A 42 -0.93 8.50 -2.01
N MET A 43 0.36 8.68 -1.69
CA MET A 43 1.22 9.58 -2.45
C MET A 43 1.51 9.07 -3.87
N ALA A 44 1.50 7.75 -4.11
CA ALA A 44 1.48 7.20 -5.46
C ALA A 44 0.25 7.71 -6.24
N GLY A 45 -0.95 7.58 -5.66
CA GLY A 45 -2.19 8.06 -6.27
C GLY A 45 -2.23 9.57 -6.46
N VAL A 46 -1.74 10.36 -5.50
CA VAL A 46 -1.56 11.81 -5.66
C VAL A 46 -0.62 12.12 -6.82
N GLY A 47 0.44 11.33 -6.97
CA GLY A 47 1.39 11.40 -8.07
C GLY A 47 0.68 11.34 -9.41
N HIS A 48 -0.05 10.26 -9.69
CA HIS A 48 -0.76 10.13 -10.96
C HIS A 48 -1.88 11.16 -11.14
N ILE A 49 -2.68 11.42 -10.11
CA ILE A 49 -3.84 12.32 -10.24
C ILE A 49 -3.40 13.78 -10.42
N SER A 50 -2.50 14.26 -9.57
CA SER A 50 -2.17 15.68 -9.44
C SER A 50 -0.81 16.06 -9.99
N ILE A 51 0.25 15.30 -9.68
CA ILE A 51 1.63 15.68 -10.04
C ILE A 51 1.91 15.44 -11.52
N LEU A 52 1.55 14.26 -12.02
CA LEU A 52 1.66 13.91 -13.44
C LEU A 52 0.51 14.47 -14.28
N GLY A 53 -0.52 15.04 -13.65
CA GLY A 53 -1.67 15.64 -14.33
C GLY A 53 -2.63 14.66 -15.02
N ILE A 54 -2.46 13.34 -14.87
CA ILE A 54 -3.28 12.31 -15.54
C ILE A 54 -4.76 12.46 -15.17
N GLY A 55 -5.06 12.89 -13.94
CA GLY A 55 -6.42 13.14 -13.47
C GLY A 55 -7.17 14.24 -14.25
N LYS A 56 -6.46 15.18 -14.90
CA LYS A 56 -7.07 16.19 -15.78
C LYS A 56 -7.60 15.55 -17.06
N TYR A 57 -6.82 14.66 -17.68
CA TYR A 57 -7.22 13.93 -18.87
C TYR A 57 -8.45 13.05 -18.63
N GLY A 58 -8.52 12.38 -17.48
CA GLY A 58 -9.71 11.60 -17.11
C GLY A 58 -10.98 12.47 -17.04
N THR A 59 -10.85 13.74 -16.66
CA THR A 59 -11.98 14.68 -16.62
C THR A 59 -12.32 15.23 -18.00
N SER A 60 -11.32 15.60 -18.81
CA SER A 60 -11.53 16.17 -20.14
C SER A 60 -12.03 15.17 -21.17
N LEU A 61 -11.70 13.89 -21.01
CA LEU A 61 -12.10 12.80 -21.92
C LEU A 61 -13.33 12.02 -21.43
N LYS A 62 -14.03 12.55 -20.41
CA LYS A 62 -15.28 11.96 -19.93
C LYS A 62 -16.34 12.00 -21.03
N GLY A 63 -16.99 10.87 -21.31
CA GLY A 63 -18.01 10.75 -22.36
C GLY A 63 -17.43 10.52 -23.76
N THR A 64 -16.11 10.56 -23.94
CA THR A 64 -15.49 10.29 -25.24
C THR A 64 -15.51 8.78 -25.53
N PRO A 65 -16.14 8.34 -26.64
CA PRO A 65 -16.29 6.92 -26.94
C PRO A 65 -14.97 6.28 -27.34
N ILE A 66 -14.71 5.10 -26.79
CA ILE A 66 -13.57 4.24 -27.15
C ILE A 66 -14.04 2.78 -27.21
N LYS A 67 -13.20 1.87 -27.70
CA LYS A 67 -13.43 0.42 -27.62
C LYS A 67 -12.13 -0.30 -27.30
N ILE A 68 -11.81 -0.37 -26.00
CA ILE A 68 -10.59 -1.02 -25.50
C ILE A 68 -11.01 -2.00 -24.40
N GLY A 69 -10.85 -3.30 -24.65
CA GLY A 69 -11.30 -4.33 -23.70
C GLY A 69 -12.77 -4.17 -23.32
N MET A 70 -13.03 -4.04 -22.02
CA MET A 70 -14.37 -3.83 -21.45
C MET A 70 -14.76 -2.34 -21.30
N TYR A 71 -13.99 -1.42 -21.88
CA TYR A 71 -14.18 0.01 -21.72
C TYR A 71 -14.77 0.66 -22.97
N ASN A 72 -15.76 1.50 -22.76
CA ASN A 72 -16.45 2.28 -23.78
C ASN A 72 -16.33 3.81 -23.60
N ASP A 73 -15.67 4.26 -22.53
CA ASP A 73 -15.50 5.68 -22.16
C ASP A 73 -14.04 5.95 -21.79
N ALA A 74 -13.42 6.93 -22.45
CA ALA A 74 -12.01 7.26 -22.26
C ALA A 74 -11.70 7.82 -20.86
N GLY A 75 -12.57 8.67 -20.32
CA GLY A 75 -12.39 9.23 -18.97
C GLY A 75 -12.43 8.15 -17.88
N LYS A 76 -13.32 7.17 -18.01
CA LYS A 76 -13.39 6.01 -17.11
C LYS A 76 -12.18 5.08 -17.28
N TYR A 77 -11.75 4.84 -18.51
CA TYR A 77 -10.53 4.08 -18.78
C TYR A 77 -9.30 4.72 -18.12
N ILE A 78 -9.15 6.05 -18.22
CA ILE A 78 -8.06 6.80 -17.56
C ILE A 78 -8.16 6.70 -16.03
N THR A 79 -9.37 6.77 -15.48
CA THR A 79 -9.60 6.64 -14.03
C THR A 79 -9.13 5.29 -13.51
N ASP A 80 -9.47 4.21 -14.21
CA ASP A 80 -9.01 2.87 -13.82
C ASP A 80 -7.53 2.64 -14.12
N HIS A 81 -6.96 3.32 -15.13
CA HIS A 81 -5.52 3.34 -15.37
C HIS A 81 -4.72 3.96 -14.22
N ILE A 82 -5.24 5.02 -13.59
CA ILE A 82 -4.63 5.60 -12.38
C ILE A 82 -4.60 4.55 -11.26
N ARG A 83 -5.73 3.87 -11.02
CA ARG A 83 -5.83 2.81 -10.00
C ARG A 83 -4.91 1.64 -10.30
N PHE A 84 -4.85 1.23 -11.56
CA PHE A 84 -3.98 0.17 -12.05
C PHE A 84 -2.49 0.53 -11.88
N SER A 85 -2.11 1.77 -12.18
CA SER A 85 -0.74 2.25 -12.01
C SER A 85 -0.33 2.32 -10.54
N ASN A 86 -1.22 2.78 -9.66
CA ASN A 86 -1.05 2.68 -8.21
C ASN A 86 -0.87 1.23 -7.75
N THR A 87 -1.64 0.32 -8.37
CA THR A 87 -1.59 -1.11 -8.06
C THR A 87 -0.24 -1.70 -8.43
N LEU A 88 0.31 -1.37 -9.61
CA LEU A 88 1.64 -1.77 -10.08
C LEU A 88 2.78 -1.22 -9.19
N MET A 89 2.68 0.05 -8.76
CA MET A 89 3.66 0.65 -7.84
C MET A 89 3.66 -0.08 -6.49
N THR A 90 2.47 -0.31 -5.93
CA THR A 90 2.33 -0.97 -4.64
C THR A 90 2.72 -2.45 -4.71
N TRP A 91 2.43 -3.11 -5.84
CA TRP A 91 2.80 -4.50 -6.10
C TRP A 91 4.32 -4.69 -5.96
N LEU A 92 5.12 -3.89 -6.68
CA LEU A 92 6.58 -4.01 -6.61
C LEU A 92 7.12 -3.71 -5.21
N ASN A 93 6.61 -2.66 -4.55
CA ASN A 93 7.04 -2.34 -3.19
C ASN A 93 6.72 -3.46 -2.20
N SER A 94 5.52 -4.04 -2.29
CA SER A 94 5.10 -5.14 -1.41
C SER A 94 5.87 -6.44 -1.68
N LEU A 95 6.23 -6.72 -2.94
CA LEU A 95 7.11 -7.83 -3.31
C LEU A 95 8.50 -7.65 -2.71
N SER A 96 9.13 -6.50 -2.94
CA SER A 96 10.45 -6.17 -2.38
C SER A 96 10.46 -6.29 -0.85
N SER A 97 9.43 -5.74 -0.20
CA SER A 97 9.25 -5.83 1.25
C SER A 97 9.08 -7.28 1.72
N THR A 98 8.28 -8.07 1.01
CA THR A 98 8.05 -9.49 1.35
C THR A 98 9.34 -10.30 1.28
N ILE A 99 10.14 -10.12 0.24
CA ILE A 99 11.45 -10.78 0.09
C ILE A 99 12.38 -10.37 1.25
N ASN A 100 12.42 -9.09 1.58
CA ASN A 100 13.21 -8.57 2.70
C ASN A 100 12.76 -9.16 4.05
N TRP A 101 11.45 -9.29 4.28
CA TRP A 101 10.93 -9.88 5.52
C TRP A 101 11.13 -11.40 5.61
N TYR A 102 11.05 -12.09 4.47
CA TYR A 102 11.34 -13.51 4.36
C TYR A 102 12.81 -13.80 4.68
N THR A 103 13.74 -13.04 4.09
CA THR A 103 15.18 -13.16 4.37
C THR A 103 15.54 -12.83 5.82
N GLN A 104 14.76 -11.98 6.49
CA GLN A 104 14.87 -11.71 7.93
C GLN A 104 14.24 -12.79 8.83
N LYS A 105 13.66 -13.86 8.26
CA LYS A 105 12.94 -14.94 8.98
C LYS A 105 11.77 -14.45 9.86
N ARG A 106 11.14 -13.33 9.50
CA ARG A 106 10.03 -12.70 10.26
C ARG A 106 8.65 -12.95 9.66
N LEU A 107 8.57 -13.67 8.54
CA LEU A 107 7.34 -13.85 7.79
C LEU A 107 6.53 -15.06 8.29
N VAL A 108 5.38 -14.80 8.93
CA VAL A 108 4.38 -15.85 9.21
C VAL A 108 3.51 -16.03 7.97
N TRP A 109 4.02 -16.79 7.00
CA TRP A 109 3.38 -16.95 5.69
C TRP A 109 1.96 -17.54 5.74
N PRO A 110 1.58 -18.48 6.64
CA PRO A 110 0.22 -19.04 6.62
C PRO A 110 -0.84 -18.00 6.98
N ALA A 111 -0.58 -17.16 7.97
CA ALA A 111 -1.48 -16.08 8.35
C ALA A 111 -1.59 -15.02 7.24
N ALA A 112 -0.47 -14.74 6.55
CA ALA A 112 -0.48 -13.83 5.41
C ALA A 112 -1.31 -14.38 4.24
N ILE A 113 -1.24 -15.68 3.98
CA ILE A 113 -2.08 -16.36 2.97
C ILE A 113 -3.54 -16.35 3.38
N ALA A 114 -3.88 -16.65 4.63
CA ALA A 114 -5.27 -16.69 5.08
C ALA A 114 -5.98 -15.33 4.91
N MET A 115 -5.33 -14.25 5.37
CA MET A 115 -5.83 -12.89 5.11
C MET A 115 -5.77 -12.55 3.62
N GLY A 116 -4.71 -13.01 2.95
CA GLY A 116 -4.45 -12.78 1.53
C GLY A 116 -5.57 -13.32 0.66
N LEU A 117 -6.11 -14.51 0.95
CA LEU A 117 -7.24 -15.09 0.24
C LEU A 117 -8.50 -14.22 0.36
N GLY A 118 -8.78 -13.70 1.56
CA GLY A 118 -9.88 -12.75 1.76
C GLY A 118 -9.66 -11.48 0.93
N MET A 119 -8.45 -10.92 0.98
CA MET A 119 -8.09 -9.73 0.20
C MET A 119 -8.16 -9.97 -1.31
N VAL A 120 -7.70 -11.12 -1.80
CA VAL A 120 -7.79 -11.53 -3.21
C VAL A 120 -9.24 -11.47 -3.70
N LEU A 121 -10.18 -12.04 -2.94
CA LEU A 121 -11.62 -11.99 -3.27
C LEU A 121 -12.17 -10.56 -3.21
N GLY A 122 -11.84 -9.82 -2.15
CA GLY A 122 -12.23 -8.42 -2.00
C GLY A 122 -11.76 -7.55 -3.17
N ALA A 123 -10.51 -7.75 -3.61
CA ALA A 123 -9.94 -7.06 -4.76
C ALA A 123 -10.66 -7.38 -6.06
N GLN A 124 -11.02 -8.65 -6.31
CA GLN A 124 -11.81 -9.02 -7.48
C GLN A 124 -13.18 -8.35 -7.44
N VAL A 125 -13.88 -8.39 -6.30
CA VAL A 125 -15.17 -7.71 -6.14
C VAL A 125 -15.04 -6.22 -6.43
N ALA A 126 -13.98 -5.56 -5.95
CA ALA A 126 -13.74 -4.15 -6.25
C ALA A 126 -13.47 -3.92 -7.74
N VAL A 127 -12.56 -4.66 -8.37
CA VAL A 127 -12.17 -4.46 -9.77
C VAL A 127 -13.36 -4.71 -10.71
N TRP A 128 -14.07 -5.83 -10.55
CA TRP A 128 -15.23 -6.19 -11.38
C TRP A 128 -16.46 -5.36 -11.06
N GLY A 129 -16.67 -5.04 -9.77
CA GLY A 129 -17.79 -4.24 -9.31
C GLY A 129 -17.70 -2.78 -9.72
N THR A 130 -16.49 -2.21 -9.83
CA THR A 130 -16.29 -0.77 -10.01
C THR A 130 -15.61 -0.36 -11.31
N GLY A 131 -14.92 -1.29 -11.97
CA GLY A 131 -14.19 -0.99 -13.19
C GLY A 131 -15.13 -0.52 -14.31
N GLY A 132 -14.76 0.55 -15.00
CA GLY A 132 -15.53 1.20 -16.05
C GLY A 132 -16.85 1.83 -15.57
N LYS A 133 -17.08 1.88 -14.25
CA LYS A 133 -18.32 2.41 -13.64
C LYS A 133 -18.08 3.66 -12.79
N LEU A 134 -16.91 3.78 -12.15
CA LEU A 134 -16.59 4.95 -11.34
C LEU A 134 -16.23 6.15 -12.22
N GLY A 135 -16.98 7.24 -12.05
CA GLY A 135 -16.58 8.54 -12.58
C GLY A 135 -15.44 9.15 -11.77
N VAL A 136 -14.66 10.03 -12.41
CA VAL A 136 -13.51 10.73 -11.81
C VAL A 136 -13.84 11.42 -10.49
N ALA A 137 -15.02 12.06 -10.41
CA ALA A 137 -15.45 12.81 -9.22
C ALA A 137 -15.67 11.89 -8.01
N LEU A 138 -16.46 10.82 -8.21
CA LEU A 138 -16.71 9.82 -7.16
C LEU A 138 -15.41 9.14 -6.71
N TYR A 139 -14.54 8.79 -7.65
CA TYR A 139 -13.23 8.21 -7.33
C TYR A 139 -12.38 9.16 -6.47
N LYS A 140 -12.28 10.45 -6.85
CA LYS A 140 -11.57 11.46 -6.05
C LYS A 140 -12.16 11.58 -4.65
N GLY A 141 -13.48 11.64 -4.51
CA GLY A 141 -14.14 11.73 -3.21
C GLY A 141 -13.84 10.52 -2.31
N LEU A 142 -13.99 9.31 -2.84
CA LEU A 142 -13.67 8.07 -2.12
C LEU A 142 -12.19 7.96 -1.76
N PHE A 143 -11.29 8.37 -2.66
CA PHE A 143 -9.85 8.46 -2.41
C PHE A 143 -9.56 9.43 -1.26
N GLY A 144 -10.22 10.58 -1.22
CA GLY A 144 -10.08 11.57 -0.17
C GLY A 144 -10.55 11.07 1.20
N LEU A 145 -11.70 10.39 1.28
CA LEU A 145 -12.20 9.77 2.51
C LEU A 145 -11.23 8.72 3.07
N ALA A 146 -10.69 7.86 2.21
CA ALA A 146 -9.71 6.88 2.63
C ALA A 146 -8.40 7.51 3.09
N THR A 147 -8.02 8.62 2.45
CA THR A 147 -6.86 9.41 2.87
C THR A 147 -7.06 10.02 4.26
N TRP A 148 -8.26 10.51 4.57
CA TRP A 148 -8.62 10.93 5.93
C TRP A 148 -8.55 9.78 6.94
N ALA A 149 -9.01 8.58 6.59
CA ALA A 149 -8.88 7.42 7.47
C ALA A 149 -7.41 7.13 7.80
N VAL A 150 -6.51 7.23 6.81
CA VAL A 150 -5.06 7.10 7.03
C VAL A 150 -4.52 8.25 7.89
N SER A 151 -4.96 9.49 7.68
CA SER A 151 -4.58 10.65 8.49
C SER A 151 -4.95 10.46 9.97
N ILE A 152 -6.20 10.08 10.25
CA ILE A 152 -6.69 9.80 11.61
C ILE A 152 -5.85 8.70 12.26
N TYR A 153 -5.57 7.63 11.50
CA TYR A 153 -4.71 6.55 11.96
C TYR A 153 -3.29 7.05 12.31
N MET A 154 -2.70 7.94 11.51
CA MET A 154 -1.38 8.51 11.78
C MET A 154 -1.38 9.33 13.07
N PHE A 155 -2.39 10.17 13.31
CA PHE A 155 -2.50 10.90 14.57
C PHE A 155 -2.72 9.97 15.76
N TYR A 156 -3.54 8.93 15.58
CA TYR A 156 -3.76 7.91 16.62
C TYR A 156 -2.43 7.27 17.05
N GLN A 157 -1.50 6.99 16.12
CA GLN A 157 -0.21 6.35 16.42
C GLN A 157 0.68 7.15 17.40
N VAL A 158 0.46 8.46 17.52
CA VAL A 158 1.23 9.35 18.41
C VAL A 158 0.62 9.41 19.81
N THR A 159 -0.65 9.02 19.97
CA THR A 159 -1.37 9.10 21.25
C THR A 159 -0.79 8.17 22.33
N PRO A 160 -0.94 8.52 23.63
CA PRO A 160 -0.52 7.65 24.72
C PRO A 160 -1.15 6.25 24.68
N ARG A 161 -2.41 6.15 24.26
CA ARG A 161 -3.13 4.86 24.12
C ARG A 161 -2.45 3.95 23.10
N ALA A 162 -2.14 4.47 21.92
CA ALA A 162 -1.41 3.69 20.91
C ALA A 162 0.02 3.36 21.35
N LYS A 163 0.66 4.21 22.14
CA LYS A 163 1.99 3.93 22.71
C LYS A 163 1.94 2.83 23.78
N ALA A 164 0.89 2.82 24.61
CA ALA A 164 0.67 1.84 25.67
C ALA A 164 0.33 0.45 25.12
N SER A 165 -0.49 0.35 24.07
CA SER A 165 -0.78 -0.94 23.43
C SER A 165 0.47 -1.59 22.80
N LYS A 166 1.50 -0.77 22.56
CA LYS A 166 2.79 -1.17 21.99
C LYS A 166 3.85 -1.53 23.03
N SER A 167 3.63 -1.31 24.33
CA SER A 167 4.69 -1.49 25.36
C SER A 167 5.11 -2.95 25.50
N LYS A 168 4.14 -3.89 25.60
CA LYS A 168 4.41 -5.35 25.64
C LYS A 168 5.15 -5.84 24.40
N GLY A 169 4.76 -5.37 23.21
CA GLY A 169 5.44 -5.69 21.95
C GLY A 169 6.84 -5.06 21.81
N ARG A 170 7.07 -3.89 22.41
CA ARG A 170 8.40 -3.25 22.46
C ARG A 170 9.38 -4.01 23.33
N GLU A 171 8.94 -4.59 24.44
CA GLU A 171 9.80 -5.41 25.28
C GLU A 171 10.26 -6.67 24.55
N ALA A 172 9.34 -7.38 23.90
CA ALA A 172 9.69 -8.52 23.03
C ALA A 172 10.63 -8.09 21.88
N ALA A 173 10.38 -6.93 21.25
CA ALA A 173 11.24 -6.40 20.20
C ALA A 173 12.64 -5.99 20.71
N LYS A 174 12.75 -5.47 21.93
CA LYS A 174 14.04 -5.16 22.59
C LYS A 174 14.82 -6.44 22.89
N ARG A 175 14.17 -7.45 23.47
CA ARG A 175 14.77 -8.79 23.71
C ARG A 175 15.30 -9.39 22.42
N PHE A 176 14.52 -9.29 21.34
CA PHE A 176 14.92 -9.72 20.00
C PHE A 176 16.15 -8.95 19.48
N GLN A 177 16.14 -7.62 19.53
CA GLN A 177 17.29 -6.83 19.04
C GLN A 177 18.56 -7.11 19.84
N GLN A 178 18.45 -7.26 21.16
CA GLN A 178 19.56 -7.66 22.02
C GLN A 178 20.12 -9.02 21.59
N ARG A 179 19.25 -10.01 21.37
CA ARG A 179 19.67 -11.35 20.92
C ARG A 179 20.32 -11.34 19.53
N VAL A 180 19.80 -10.55 18.58
CA VAL A 180 20.41 -10.36 17.25
C VAL A 180 21.80 -9.74 17.39
N GLU A 181 21.95 -8.74 18.24
CA GLU A 181 23.22 -8.05 18.43
C GLU A 181 24.26 -8.93 19.15
N GLU A 182 23.84 -9.71 20.14
CA GLU A 182 24.66 -10.75 20.79
C GLU A 182 25.16 -11.78 19.77
N LEU A 183 24.25 -12.36 18.98
CA LEU A 183 24.60 -13.37 17.97
C LEU A 183 25.47 -12.78 16.85
N ARG A 184 25.27 -11.51 16.50
CA ARG A 184 26.12 -10.78 15.54
C ARG A 184 27.53 -10.58 16.09
N LYS A 185 27.67 -10.16 17.34
CA LYS A 185 28.98 -9.99 18.00
C LYS A 185 29.71 -11.33 18.16
N ALA A 186 28.97 -12.41 18.39
CA ALA A 186 29.51 -13.76 18.54
C ALA A 186 29.80 -14.49 17.21
N GLY A 187 29.54 -13.88 16.04
CA GLY A 187 29.68 -14.55 14.74
C GLY A 187 28.68 -15.71 14.51
N ARG A 188 27.68 -15.86 15.38
CA ARG A 188 26.69 -16.97 15.42
C ARG A 188 25.33 -16.56 14.84
N LEU A 189 25.32 -15.61 13.90
CA LEU A 189 24.09 -15.12 13.24
C LEU A 189 23.28 -16.24 12.57
N GLY A 190 23.90 -17.36 12.20
CA GLY A 190 23.23 -18.55 11.67
C GLY A 190 22.27 -19.22 12.67
N GLU A 191 22.48 -19.04 13.97
CA GLU A 191 21.66 -19.59 15.06
C GLU A 191 20.44 -18.73 15.38
N LEU A 192 20.19 -17.68 14.59
CA LEU A 192 18.97 -16.92 14.73
C LEU A 192 17.78 -17.80 14.31
N GLU A 193 17.12 -18.39 15.29
CA GLU A 193 15.82 -19.04 15.12
C GLU A 193 14.80 -17.96 14.75
N GLY A 194 14.15 -18.15 13.61
CA GLY A 194 13.05 -17.30 13.19
C GLY A 194 11.75 -17.75 13.84
N ILE A 195 10.68 -17.70 13.07
CA ILE A 195 9.42 -18.33 13.44
C ILE A 195 9.60 -19.85 13.40
N THR A 196 9.24 -20.54 14.48
CA THR A 196 9.30 -22.00 14.61
C THR A 196 7.92 -22.58 14.96
N ASN A 197 7.76 -23.90 14.89
CA ASN A 197 6.54 -24.62 15.28
C ASN A 197 5.24 -24.07 14.68
N VAL A 198 5.27 -23.68 13.41
CA VAL A 198 4.09 -23.15 12.72
C VAL A 198 3.06 -24.26 12.52
N LYS A 199 1.97 -24.22 13.28
CA LYS A 199 0.79 -25.06 13.07
C LYS A 199 -0.30 -24.22 12.41
N TYR A 200 -0.92 -24.77 11.38
CA TYR A 200 -1.99 -24.10 10.66
C TYR A 200 -3.24 -24.98 10.61
N SER A 201 -4.38 -24.33 10.66
CA SER A 201 -5.70 -24.94 10.54
C SER A 201 -6.70 -23.88 10.04
N LEU A 202 -7.92 -24.29 9.69
CA LEU A 202 -8.96 -23.35 9.27
C LEU A 202 -9.44 -22.45 10.41
N ASP A 203 -9.32 -22.88 11.68
CA ASP A 203 -9.76 -22.12 12.84
C ASP A 203 -8.63 -21.30 13.49
N ARG A 204 -7.38 -21.79 13.47
CA ARG A 204 -6.23 -21.13 14.13
C ARG A 204 -4.89 -21.26 13.39
N VAL A 205 -4.06 -20.25 13.55
CA VAL A 205 -2.62 -20.30 13.26
C VAL A 205 -1.88 -20.19 14.58
N GLU A 206 -1.00 -21.14 14.83
CA GLU A 206 -0.12 -21.13 15.99
C GLU A 206 1.32 -21.09 15.50
N PHE A 207 2.15 -20.29 16.15
CA PHE A 207 3.57 -20.27 15.86
C PHE A 207 4.33 -19.84 17.10
N ASP A 208 5.53 -20.39 17.25
CA ASP A 208 6.44 -19.97 18.27
C ASP A 208 7.37 -18.90 17.69
N PHE A 209 7.56 -17.83 18.45
CA PHE A 209 8.54 -16.83 18.13
C PHE A 209 9.29 -16.46 19.40
N PHE A 210 10.59 -16.75 19.42
CA PHE A 210 11.49 -16.40 20.53
C PHE A 210 11.00 -16.90 21.89
N GLY A 211 10.51 -18.15 21.94
CA GLY A 211 10.06 -18.79 23.17
C GLY A 211 8.65 -18.39 23.65
N GLU A 212 7.97 -17.49 22.93
CA GLU A 212 6.56 -17.17 23.16
C GLU A 212 5.70 -17.85 22.09
N ARG A 213 4.66 -18.58 22.53
CA ARG A 213 3.67 -19.22 21.64
C ARG A 213 2.55 -18.24 21.33
N PHE A 214 2.37 -17.95 20.05
CA PHE A 214 1.29 -17.11 19.54
C PHE A 214 0.19 -17.98 18.95
N VAL A 215 -1.06 -17.71 19.32
CA VAL A 215 -2.26 -18.39 18.78
C VAL A 215 -3.21 -17.32 18.26
N ALA A 216 -3.54 -17.39 16.98
CA ALA A 216 -4.41 -16.45 16.30
C ALA A 216 -5.55 -17.17 15.60
N LYS A 217 -6.78 -16.68 15.75
CA LYS A 217 -7.94 -17.22 15.01
C LYS A 217 -7.79 -16.90 13.52
N ASN A 218 -7.97 -17.89 12.65
CA ASN A 218 -7.64 -17.81 11.23
C ASN A 218 -8.80 -17.27 10.35
N TYR A 219 -10.06 -17.47 10.75
CA TYR A 219 -11.22 -17.00 9.98
C TYR A 219 -11.45 -15.49 10.05
N LEU A 220 -11.11 -14.84 11.18
CA LEU A 220 -11.23 -13.38 11.32
C LEU A 220 -10.38 -12.63 10.27
N PRO A 221 -9.09 -12.96 10.07
CA PRO A 221 -8.28 -12.39 8.99
C PRO A 221 -8.90 -12.51 7.60
N PHE A 222 -9.59 -13.61 7.28
CA PHE A 222 -10.22 -13.77 5.96
C PHE A 222 -11.35 -12.74 5.72
N PHE A 223 -12.31 -12.61 6.64
CA PHE A 223 -13.43 -11.68 6.48
C PHE A 223 -13.00 -10.22 6.52
N TYR A 224 -12.08 -9.86 7.41
CA TYR A 224 -11.47 -8.53 7.42
C TYR A 224 -10.64 -8.28 6.16
N GLY A 225 -9.96 -9.32 5.67
CA GLY A 225 -9.25 -9.31 4.41
C GLY A 225 -10.16 -8.95 3.24
N LEU A 226 -11.38 -9.47 3.16
CA LEU A 226 -12.34 -9.12 2.11
C LEU A 226 -12.61 -7.60 2.07
N LEU A 227 -12.93 -7.00 3.21
CA LEU A 227 -13.18 -5.56 3.30
C LEU A 227 -11.93 -4.74 2.95
N ILE A 228 -10.78 -5.11 3.52
CA ILE A 228 -9.51 -4.40 3.31
C ILE A 228 -9.08 -4.50 1.85
N GLY A 229 -9.18 -5.68 1.24
CA GLY A 229 -8.85 -5.92 -0.16
C GLY A 229 -9.76 -5.16 -1.11
N PHE A 230 -11.06 -5.10 -0.80
CA PHE A 230 -12.02 -4.29 -1.55
C PHE A 230 -11.62 -2.81 -1.54
N ILE A 231 -11.41 -2.24 -0.35
CA ILE A 231 -11.01 -0.82 -0.18
C ILE A 231 -9.65 -0.57 -0.85
N ALA A 232 -8.70 -1.48 -0.68
CA ALA A 232 -7.35 -1.36 -1.23
C ALA A 232 -7.36 -1.33 -2.77
N ALA A 233 -8.09 -2.24 -3.42
CA ALA A 233 -8.22 -2.27 -4.87
C ALA A 233 -9.15 -1.17 -5.42
N LEU A 234 -10.11 -0.70 -4.61
CA LEU A 234 -10.95 0.45 -4.95
C LEU A 234 -10.11 1.72 -5.14
N ILE A 235 -9.18 1.96 -4.22
CA ILE A 235 -8.37 3.19 -4.20
C ILE A 235 -7.04 2.99 -4.95
N GLY A 236 -6.56 1.75 -5.04
CA GLY A 236 -5.22 1.41 -5.52
C GLY A 236 -4.13 1.52 -4.45
N VAL A 237 -4.50 1.65 -3.18
CA VAL A 237 -3.57 1.74 -2.03
C VAL A 237 -3.56 0.38 -1.37
N GLY A 238 -2.42 -0.32 -1.29
CA GLY A 238 -2.32 -1.74 -0.90
C GLY A 238 -2.88 -2.19 0.47
N GLY A 239 -3.57 -1.34 1.24
CA GLY A 239 -4.34 -1.76 2.42
C GLY A 239 -3.51 -2.02 3.69
N GLY A 240 -2.17 -2.00 3.61
CA GLY A 240 -1.28 -2.31 4.74
C GLY A 240 -1.53 -1.50 6.03
N PHE A 241 -2.05 -0.27 5.92
CA PHE A 241 -2.41 0.54 7.10
C PHE A 241 -3.58 -0.03 7.89
N MET A 242 -4.44 -0.85 7.29
CA MET A 242 -5.54 -1.52 7.99
C MET A 242 -5.10 -2.88 8.51
N ILE A 243 -4.18 -3.56 7.78
CA ILE A 243 -3.68 -4.88 8.14
C ILE A 243 -2.85 -4.82 9.44
N VAL A 244 -1.93 -3.86 9.56
CA VAL A 244 -1.05 -3.78 10.71
C VAL A 244 -1.82 -3.55 12.03
N PRO A 245 -2.75 -2.59 12.11
CA PRO A 245 -3.58 -2.39 13.30
C PRO A 245 -4.48 -3.58 13.61
N PHE A 246 -5.03 -4.24 12.58
CA PHE A 246 -5.86 -5.42 12.76
C PHE A 246 -5.11 -6.53 13.50
N PHE A 247 -3.95 -6.94 13.00
CA PHE A 247 -3.15 -7.98 13.67
C PHE A 247 -2.63 -7.52 15.04
N THR A 248 -2.25 -6.25 15.18
CA THR A 248 -1.83 -5.69 16.48
C THR A 248 -2.97 -5.74 17.51
N ALA A 249 -4.22 -5.49 17.08
CA ALA A 249 -5.40 -5.60 17.94
C ALA A 249 -5.72 -7.06 18.32
N LEU A 250 -5.34 -8.02 17.48
CA LEU A 250 -5.35 -9.45 17.82
C LEU A 250 -4.19 -9.88 18.74
N GLY A 251 -3.36 -8.94 19.19
CA GLY A 251 -2.23 -9.21 20.09
C GLY A 251 -0.96 -9.69 19.38
N TRP A 252 -0.88 -9.58 18.05
CA TRP A 252 0.32 -9.98 17.33
C TRP A 252 1.49 -9.05 17.63
N PRO A 253 2.72 -9.58 17.65
CA PRO A 253 3.89 -8.75 17.84
C PRO A 253 4.14 -7.82 16.66
N MET A 254 4.35 -6.54 16.97
CA MET A 254 4.60 -5.50 15.95
C MET A 254 5.82 -5.73 15.05
N TYR A 255 6.75 -6.61 15.42
CA TYR A 255 7.90 -6.94 14.58
C TYR A 255 7.58 -8.02 13.52
N ILE A 256 6.48 -8.77 13.67
CA ILE A 256 5.97 -9.78 12.71
C ILE A 256 4.89 -9.17 11.82
N THR A 257 4.02 -8.36 12.41
CA THR A 257 2.83 -7.85 11.72
C THR A 257 3.13 -7.13 10.39
N PRO A 258 4.17 -6.29 10.27
CA PRO A 258 4.56 -5.69 8.98
C PRO A 258 4.97 -6.72 7.91
N ALA A 259 5.59 -7.84 8.32
CA ALA A 259 5.97 -8.91 7.41
C ALA A 259 4.74 -9.62 6.84
N VAL A 260 3.80 -9.98 7.71
CA VAL A 260 2.51 -10.57 7.30
C VAL A 260 1.76 -9.60 6.37
N SER A 261 1.70 -8.32 6.75
CA SER A 261 1.08 -7.29 5.93
C SER A 261 1.70 -7.20 4.53
N ALA A 262 3.02 -7.22 4.40
CA ALA A 262 3.69 -7.09 3.10
C ALA A 262 3.28 -8.21 2.12
N LEU A 263 3.26 -9.47 2.59
CA LEU A 263 2.85 -10.60 1.77
C LEU A 263 1.34 -10.54 1.44
N THR A 264 0.49 -10.19 2.40
CA THR A 264 -0.95 -10.04 2.17
C THR A 264 -1.25 -8.93 1.14
N VAL A 265 -0.56 -7.79 1.24
CA VAL A 265 -0.64 -6.72 0.24
C VAL A 265 -0.20 -7.25 -1.12
N PHE A 266 0.94 -7.93 -1.21
CA PHE A 266 1.43 -8.48 -2.46
C PHE A 266 0.40 -9.40 -3.15
N LEU A 267 -0.20 -10.33 -2.40
CA LEU A 267 -1.25 -11.22 -2.91
C LEU A 267 -2.48 -10.44 -3.42
N ASN A 268 -2.91 -9.41 -2.67
CA ASN A 268 -4.00 -8.53 -3.07
C ASN A 268 -3.68 -7.80 -4.39
N GLN A 269 -2.46 -7.28 -4.53
CA GLN A 269 -2.07 -6.56 -5.73
C GLN A 269 -1.97 -7.50 -6.93
N CYS A 270 -1.46 -8.73 -6.77
CA CYS A 270 -1.48 -9.75 -7.83
C CYS A 270 -2.91 -10.00 -8.34
N SER A 271 -3.87 -10.16 -7.41
CA SER A 271 -5.29 -10.32 -7.74
C SER A 271 -5.83 -9.10 -8.49
N ALA A 272 -5.64 -7.89 -7.94
CA ALA A 272 -6.13 -6.66 -8.56
C ALA A 272 -5.55 -6.47 -9.98
N LEU A 273 -4.24 -6.71 -10.17
CA LEU A 273 -3.60 -6.64 -11.48
C LEU A 273 -4.19 -7.64 -12.47
N ALA A 274 -4.41 -8.90 -12.06
CA ALA A 274 -5.05 -9.90 -12.91
C ALA A 274 -6.45 -9.45 -13.36
N GLY A 275 -7.23 -8.89 -12.44
CA GLY A 275 -8.55 -8.32 -12.77
C GLY A 275 -8.45 -7.13 -13.74
N TRP A 276 -7.49 -6.23 -13.53
CA TRP A 276 -7.26 -5.08 -14.40
C TRP A 276 -6.87 -5.48 -15.83
N PHE A 277 -5.97 -6.45 -15.97
CA PHE A 277 -5.60 -7.02 -17.27
C PHE A 277 -6.79 -7.72 -17.94
N ALA A 278 -7.57 -8.52 -17.19
CA ALA A 278 -8.75 -9.20 -17.72
C ALA A 278 -9.83 -8.23 -18.24
N ARG A 279 -9.90 -7.02 -17.68
CA ARG A 279 -10.77 -5.94 -18.17
C ARG A 279 -10.24 -5.22 -19.41
N GLY A 280 -8.98 -5.49 -19.80
CA GLY A 280 -8.33 -4.93 -20.98
C GLY A 280 -7.55 -3.63 -20.74
N LEU A 281 -7.12 -3.37 -19.51
CA LEU A 281 -6.13 -2.31 -19.28
C LEU A 281 -4.76 -2.73 -19.82
N VAL A 282 -4.19 -1.86 -20.66
CA VAL A 282 -2.86 -2.07 -21.25
C VAL A 282 -1.77 -1.67 -20.26
N PHE A 283 -0.66 -2.39 -20.22
CA PHE A 283 0.47 -2.07 -19.34
C PHE A 283 1.10 -0.70 -19.70
N PRO A 284 1.13 0.29 -18.79
CA PRO A 284 1.73 1.60 -19.07
C PRO A 284 3.26 1.51 -18.94
N ILE A 285 3.98 1.53 -20.07
CA ILE A 285 5.45 1.36 -20.11
C ILE A 285 6.18 2.36 -19.18
N GLY A 286 5.64 3.57 -19.02
CA GLY A 286 6.22 4.60 -18.14
C GLY A 286 6.32 4.17 -16.67
N ILE A 287 5.55 3.17 -16.23
CA ILE A 287 5.62 2.63 -14.86
C ILE A 287 7.01 2.12 -14.48
N VAL A 288 7.83 1.72 -15.46
CA VAL A 288 9.20 1.24 -15.24
C VAL A 288 10.07 2.32 -14.56
N ILE A 289 9.84 3.59 -14.89
CA ILE A 289 10.54 4.73 -14.26
C ILE A 289 10.15 4.82 -12.77
N ALA A 290 8.86 4.68 -12.46
CA ALA A 290 8.41 4.68 -11.09
C ALA A 290 8.91 3.46 -10.31
N TRP A 291 9.01 2.29 -10.94
CA TRP A 291 9.58 1.11 -10.31
C TRP A 291 11.04 1.30 -9.91
N ALA A 292 11.85 1.87 -10.79
CA ALA A 292 13.23 2.23 -10.45
C ALA A 292 13.28 3.20 -9.25
N GLY A 293 12.45 4.25 -9.27
CA GLY A 293 12.36 5.21 -8.17
C GLY A 293 11.92 4.57 -6.85
N ILE A 294 10.85 3.76 -6.86
CA ILE A 294 10.36 3.04 -5.68
C ILE A 294 11.45 2.18 -5.07
N LEU A 295 12.16 1.39 -5.87
CA LEU A 295 13.20 0.50 -5.35
C LEU A 295 14.33 1.29 -4.67
N ILE A 296 14.74 2.42 -5.25
CA ILE A 296 15.73 3.33 -4.66
C ILE A 296 15.20 3.92 -3.34
N GLY A 297 13.98 4.46 -3.36
CA GLY A 297 13.33 5.03 -2.18
C GLY A 297 13.19 4.02 -1.04
N SER A 298 12.69 2.83 -1.36
CA SER A 298 12.50 1.73 -0.40
C SER A 298 13.80 1.18 0.14
N TYR A 299 14.91 1.31 -0.60
CA TYR A 299 16.25 0.98 -0.11
C TYR A 299 16.80 2.07 0.84
N ILE A 300 16.56 3.35 0.55
CA ILE A 300 17.05 4.49 1.35
C ILE A 300 16.23 4.67 2.64
N GLY A 301 14.92 4.43 2.60
CA GLY A 301 14.00 4.71 3.71
C GLY A 301 14.41 4.09 5.04
N PRO A 302 14.63 2.77 5.15
CA PRO A 302 15.01 2.15 6.43
C PRO A 302 16.35 2.65 6.98
N ARG A 303 17.27 3.07 6.10
CA ARG A 303 18.59 3.60 6.47
C ARG A 303 18.53 5.01 7.02
N THR A 304 17.55 5.80 6.56
CA THR A 304 17.35 7.19 7.00
C THR A 304 16.36 7.28 8.17
N GLN A 305 15.41 6.35 8.28
CA GLN A 305 14.41 6.27 9.35
C GLN A 305 15.02 6.29 10.75
N LYS A 306 16.17 5.64 10.95
CA LYS A 306 16.86 5.60 12.26
C LYS A 306 17.30 6.97 12.78
N TYR A 307 17.39 7.97 11.90
CA TYR A 307 17.77 9.35 12.25
C TYR A 307 16.55 10.26 12.44
N LEU A 308 15.33 9.77 12.20
CA LEU A 308 14.11 10.56 12.20
C LEU A 308 13.17 10.11 13.32
N PRO A 309 12.70 11.03 14.18
CA PRO A 309 11.71 10.68 15.19
C PRO A 309 10.41 10.19 14.55
N MET A 310 10.01 8.95 14.84
CA MET A 310 8.81 8.34 14.26
C MET A 310 7.53 9.14 14.52
N ASP A 311 7.42 9.75 15.71
CA ASP A 311 6.27 10.57 16.07
C ASP A 311 6.17 11.80 15.14
N SER A 312 7.28 12.47 14.86
CA SER A 312 7.33 13.61 13.93
C SER A 312 6.93 13.22 12.52
N LEU A 313 7.33 12.03 12.06
CA LEU A 313 6.93 11.50 10.75
C LEU A 313 5.42 11.23 10.70
N PHE A 314 4.84 10.62 11.73
CA PHE A 314 3.40 10.40 11.79
C PHE A 314 2.61 11.71 11.85
N ILE A 315 3.09 12.73 12.58
CA ILE A 315 2.45 14.05 12.61
C ILE A 315 2.53 14.72 11.23
N LEU A 316 3.73 14.77 10.63
CA LEU A 316 3.96 15.41 9.33
C LEU A 316 3.08 14.78 8.24
N PHE A 317 3.13 13.45 8.10
CA PHE A 317 2.32 12.76 7.10
C PHE A 317 0.85 12.70 7.46
N GLY A 318 0.50 12.73 8.75
CA GLY A 318 -0.88 12.86 9.22
C GLY A 318 -1.49 14.19 8.77
N LEU A 319 -0.77 15.30 8.91
CA LEU A 319 -1.17 16.62 8.43
C LEU A 319 -1.26 16.68 6.89
N LEU A 320 -0.26 16.14 6.19
CA LEU A 320 -0.29 16.07 4.73
C LEU A 320 -1.45 15.22 4.23
N ALA A 321 -1.68 14.04 4.83
CA ALA A 321 -2.83 13.20 4.53
C ALA A 321 -4.14 13.94 4.82
N PHE A 322 -4.25 14.66 5.94
CA PHE A 322 -5.45 15.44 6.23
C PHE A 322 -5.73 16.45 5.13
N TYR A 323 -4.72 17.23 4.75
CA TYR A 323 -4.83 18.23 3.68
C TYR A 323 -5.20 17.60 2.33
N VAL A 324 -4.48 16.56 1.91
CA VAL A 324 -4.72 15.84 0.66
C VAL A 324 -6.12 15.21 0.64
N GLY A 325 -6.53 14.61 1.75
CA GLY A 325 -7.87 14.03 1.91
C GLY A 325 -8.95 15.09 1.77
N THR A 326 -8.82 16.21 2.48
CA THR A 326 -9.74 17.35 2.39
C THR A 326 -9.81 17.90 0.96
N ARG A 327 -8.65 18.04 0.29
CA ARG A 327 -8.55 18.49 -1.10
C ARG A 327 -9.31 17.58 -2.06
N TYR A 328 -9.18 16.25 -1.93
CA TYR A 328 -9.88 15.33 -2.82
C TYR A 328 -11.36 15.14 -2.49
N ILE A 329 -11.76 15.26 -1.21
CA ILE A 329 -13.16 15.31 -0.80
C ILE A 329 -13.83 16.56 -1.37
N ALA A 330 -13.21 17.73 -1.17
CA ALA A 330 -13.67 19.01 -1.70
C ALA A 330 -13.82 18.96 -3.23
N ALA A 331 -12.81 18.45 -3.93
CA ALA A 331 -12.83 18.35 -5.39
C ALA A 331 -13.81 17.28 -5.91
N GLY A 332 -13.96 16.16 -5.21
CA GLY A 332 -14.73 15.01 -5.65
C GLY A 332 -16.24 15.13 -5.39
N PHE A 333 -16.63 15.58 -4.19
CA PHE A 333 -18.04 15.67 -3.79
C PHE A 333 -18.63 17.06 -3.93
N PHE A 334 -17.80 18.11 -3.79
CA PHE A 334 -18.27 19.50 -3.76
C PHE A 334 -17.79 20.32 -4.97
N GLY A 335 -16.93 19.78 -5.83
CA GLY A 335 -16.37 20.50 -6.98
C GLY A 335 -15.40 21.63 -6.63
N ILE A 336 -15.03 21.77 -5.35
CA ILE A 336 -14.16 22.85 -4.85
C ILE A 336 -12.70 22.47 -5.07
N LYS A 337 -11.94 23.34 -5.75
CA LYS A 337 -10.51 23.11 -6.02
C LYS A 337 -9.65 23.83 -4.98
N LEU A 338 -9.06 23.06 -4.07
CA LEU A 338 -8.02 23.57 -3.16
C LEU A 338 -6.64 23.59 -3.86
N PRO A 339 -5.74 24.51 -3.48
CA PRO A 339 -4.38 24.61 -4.02
C PRO A 339 -3.59 23.30 -3.95
N PRO A 340 -2.59 23.09 -4.83
CA PRO A 340 -1.81 21.85 -4.87
C PRO A 340 -1.16 21.46 -3.55
#